data_AF-A0A379LS43-F1
#
_entry.id   AF-A0A379LS43-F1
#
_cell.length_a   1.000
_cell.length_b   1.000
_cell.length_c   1.000
_cell.angle_alpha   90.00
_cell.angle_beta   90.00
_cell.angle_gamma   90.00
#
_symmetry.space_group_name_H-M   'P 1'
#
loop_
_entity.id
_entity.type
_entity.pdbx_description
1 polymer ?
#
loop_
_entity_poly.entity_id
_entity_poly.type
_entity_poly.pdbx_seq_one_letter_code
_entity_poly.pdbx_strand_id
1 'polypeptide(L)'
;MTPYWDERFVTHPFVKGDPHIRFYAGVSLQNLDGAVLGTLCVTDTQPHPFTDEKLATLRSLATLVTSFLDAWNNAGFADVITHLPNRPRLIRDIQQLTLVAPQSRFRLILIDCLDIIRAYELSRAVGIAPMEKLLKQMAQDVAHRLNLPENETLYTFAPGRFAIVQPYSGRYTAHNMIDLFKGMKADLAENITLDLDVFTGETEFVPGQMGCQ
;
A
#
# COMPACT_ATOMS: atom_id res chain seq x y z
N MET A 1 -28.12 -18.54 -8.07
CA MET A 1 -28.59 -18.52 -9.49
C MET A 1 -28.21 -19.85 -10.13
N THR A 2 -29.00 -20.37 -11.07
CA THR A 2 -28.75 -21.66 -11.74
C THR A 2 -28.03 -21.46 -13.09
N PRO A 3 -26.70 -21.66 -13.19
CA PRO A 3 -25.90 -21.26 -14.35
C PRO A 3 -26.22 -22.00 -15.65
N TYR A 4 -26.84 -23.18 -15.57
CA TYR A 4 -27.14 -24.02 -16.74
C TYR A 4 -28.26 -23.48 -17.63
N TRP A 5 -29.13 -22.63 -17.09
CA TRP A 5 -30.24 -21.99 -17.84
C TRP A 5 -29.95 -20.52 -18.17
N ASP A 6 -28.80 -20.02 -17.72
CA ASP A 6 -28.39 -18.64 -17.92
C ASP A 6 -27.49 -18.57 -19.15
N GLU A 7 -27.95 -17.90 -20.20
CA GLU A 7 -27.28 -17.77 -21.49
C GLU A 7 -25.82 -17.31 -21.37
N ARG A 8 -25.48 -16.58 -20.31
CA ARG A 8 -24.12 -16.09 -20.04
C ARG A 8 -23.14 -17.21 -19.67
N PHE A 9 -23.64 -18.32 -19.12
CA PHE A 9 -22.81 -19.39 -18.55
C PHE A 9 -23.01 -20.76 -19.22
N VAL A 10 -24.03 -20.93 -20.06
CA VAL A 10 -24.34 -22.22 -20.71
C VAL A 10 -23.20 -22.79 -21.55
N THR A 11 -22.30 -21.95 -22.07
CA THR A 11 -21.12 -22.37 -22.84
C THR A 11 -19.86 -22.54 -21.99
N HIS A 12 -19.89 -22.18 -20.71
CA HIS A 12 -18.71 -22.17 -19.86
C HIS A 12 -18.16 -23.61 -19.67
N PRO A 13 -16.84 -23.84 -19.76
CA PRO A 13 -16.25 -25.17 -19.65
C PRO A 13 -16.64 -25.92 -18.37
N PHE A 14 -16.69 -25.24 -17.22
CA PHE A 14 -17.11 -25.84 -15.93
C PHE A 14 -18.62 -26.08 -15.80
N VAL A 15 -19.44 -25.57 -16.73
CA VAL A 15 -20.88 -25.87 -16.78
C VAL A 15 -21.14 -27.05 -17.73
N LYS A 16 -20.48 -27.07 -18.89
CA LYS A 16 -20.61 -28.14 -19.90
C LYS A 16 -19.84 -29.41 -19.54
N GLY A 17 -18.61 -29.26 -19.10
CA GLY A 17 -17.73 -30.33 -18.66
C GLY A 17 -17.59 -30.37 -17.13
N ASP A 18 -16.71 -31.23 -16.65
CA ASP A 18 -16.39 -31.37 -15.23
C ASP A 18 -15.98 -30.00 -14.63
N PRO A 19 -16.50 -29.60 -13.44
CA PRO A 19 -17.30 -30.39 -12.49
C PRO A 19 -18.84 -30.28 -12.70
N HIS A 20 -19.32 -29.75 -13.82
CA HIS A 20 -20.75 -29.55 -14.11
C HIS A 20 -21.49 -28.64 -13.12
N ILE A 21 -21.00 -27.42 -12.92
CA ILE A 21 -21.60 -26.44 -12.02
C ILE A 21 -23.07 -26.15 -12.41
N ARG A 22 -23.99 -26.25 -11.44
CA ARG A 22 -25.45 -25.97 -11.58
C ARG A 22 -25.97 -24.94 -10.59
N PHE A 23 -25.14 -24.49 -9.66
CA PHE A 23 -25.43 -23.37 -8.77
C PHE A 23 -24.21 -22.46 -8.67
N TYR A 24 -24.46 -21.15 -8.76
CA TYR A 24 -23.48 -20.11 -8.48
C TYR A 24 -24.18 -18.97 -7.71
N ALA A 25 -23.56 -18.52 -6.63
CA ALA A 25 -23.90 -17.29 -5.94
C ALA A 25 -22.59 -16.56 -5.59
N GLY A 26 -22.49 -15.30 -5.99
CA GLY A 26 -21.29 -14.49 -5.75
C GLY A 26 -21.66 -13.12 -5.23
N VAL A 27 -20.83 -12.58 -4.34
CA VAL A 27 -20.87 -11.20 -3.86
C VAL A 27 -19.48 -10.60 -3.98
N SER A 28 -19.40 -9.32 -4.33
CA SER A 28 -18.12 -8.63 -4.46
C SER A 28 -17.44 -8.45 -3.10
N LEU A 29 -16.14 -8.72 -3.05
CA LEU A 29 -15.27 -8.29 -1.96
C LEU A 29 -14.79 -6.87 -2.29
N GLN A 30 -15.23 -5.88 -1.51
CA GLN A 30 -14.91 -4.47 -1.72
C GLN A 30 -14.23 -3.93 -0.47
N ASN A 31 -13.03 -3.36 -0.61
CA ASN A 31 -12.35 -2.71 0.50
C ASN A 31 -13.06 -1.40 0.91
N LEU A 32 -12.59 -0.76 1.99
CA LEU A 32 -13.13 0.52 2.48
C LEU A 32 -13.07 1.65 1.44
N ASP A 33 -12.13 1.59 0.49
CA ASP A 33 -11.97 2.57 -0.58
C ASP A 33 -12.90 2.31 -1.78
N GLY A 34 -13.75 1.27 -1.70
CA GLY A 34 -14.66 0.86 -2.77
C GLY A 34 -13.99 0.08 -3.91
N ALA A 35 -12.71 -0.27 -3.79
CA ALA A 35 -12.01 -1.10 -4.75
C ALA A 35 -12.45 -2.56 -4.63
N VAL A 36 -12.82 -3.16 -5.77
CA VAL A 36 -13.19 -4.58 -5.85
C VAL A 36 -11.92 -5.43 -5.80
N LEU A 37 -11.72 -6.12 -4.67
CA LEU A 37 -10.59 -7.03 -4.44
C LEU A 37 -10.82 -8.39 -5.12
N GLY A 38 -12.08 -8.76 -5.35
CA GLY A 38 -12.46 -10.05 -5.92
C GLY A 38 -13.93 -10.36 -5.65
N THR A 39 -14.27 -11.65 -5.64
CA THR A 39 -15.63 -12.14 -5.39
C THR A 39 -15.57 -13.30 -4.41
N LEU A 40 -16.39 -13.26 -3.36
CA LEU A 40 -16.69 -14.44 -2.55
C LEU A 40 -17.83 -15.17 -3.23
N CYS A 41 -17.60 -16.41 -3.66
CA CYS A 41 -18.60 -17.20 -4.35
C CYS A 41 -18.76 -18.60 -3.77
N VAL A 42 -19.98 -19.11 -3.89
CA VAL A 42 -20.37 -20.49 -3.58
C VAL A 42 -20.82 -21.13 -4.88
N THR A 43 -20.32 -22.33 -5.14
CA THR A 43 -20.66 -23.12 -6.32
C THR A 43 -21.06 -24.53 -5.93
N ASP A 44 -21.97 -25.14 -6.68
CA ASP A 44 -22.40 -26.52 -6.48
C ASP A 44 -22.77 -27.14 -7.84
N THR A 45 -22.68 -28.47 -7.92
CA THR A 45 -23.08 -29.31 -9.07
C THR A 45 -24.59 -29.59 -9.11
N GLN A 46 -25.31 -29.27 -8.03
CA GLN A 46 -26.77 -29.34 -7.95
C GLN A 46 -27.40 -27.94 -7.89
N PRO A 47 -28.59 -27.73 -8.47
CA PRO A 47 -29.31 -26.47 -8.33
C PRO A 47 -29.81 -26.29 -6.89
N HIS A 48 -29.70 -25.07 -6.35
CA HIS A 48 -30.18 -24.73 -5.01
C HIS A 48 -31.05 -23.47 -5.01
N PRO A 49 -32.12 -23.43 -4.18
CA PRO A 49 -32.83 -22.19 -3.92
C PRO A 49 -31.94 -21.23 -3.12
N PHE A 50 -31.90 -19.97 -3.54
CA PHE A 50 -31.15 -18.91 -2.89
C PHE A 50 -32.12 -17.86 -2.36
N THR A 51 -32.22 -17.78 -1.03
CA THR A 51 -33.12 -16.88 -0.32
C THR A 51 -32.39 -15.58 0.05
N ASP A 52 -33.15 -14.53 0.38
CA ASP A 52 -32.58 -13.27 0.87
C ASP A 52 -31.77 -13.46 2.15
N GLU A 53 -32.17 -14.40 3.00
CA GLU A 53 -31.41 -14.78 4.21
C GLU A 53 -30.03 -15.35 3.85
N LYS A 54 -29.95 -16.27 2.88
CA LYS A 54 -28.68 -16.81 2.37
C LYS A 54 -27.81 -15.73 1.72
N LEU A 55 -28.44 -14.79 1.00
CA LEU A 55 -27.74 -13.63 0.44
C LEU A 55 -27.17 -12.74 1.55
N ALA A 56 -27.94 -12.49 2.61
CA ALA A 56 -27.48 -11.72 3.77
C ALA A 56 -26.30 -12.41 4.47
N THR A 57 -26.37 -13.74 4.67
CA THR A 57 -25.24 -14.51 5.21
C THR A 57 -24.01 -14.41 4.32
N LEU A 58 -24.16 -14.57 3.00
CA LEU A 58 -23.05 -14.49 2.05
C LEU A 58 -22.41 -13.09 2.05
N ARG A 59 -23.22 -12.03 2.17
CA ARG A 59 -22.73 -10.65 2.34
C ARG A 59 -21.98 -10.47 3.66
N SER A 60 -22.50 -10.97 4.77
CA SER A 60 -21.82 -10.90 6.07
C SER A 60 -20.46 -11.61 6.05
N LEU A 61 -20.38 -12.79 5.40
CA LEU A 61 -19.12 -13.49 5.20
C LEU A 61 -18.14 -12.68 4.33
N ALA A 62 -18.64 -12.06 3.26
CA ALA A 62 -17.83 -11.19 2.42
C ALA A 62 -17.29 -9.98 3.18
N THR A 63 -18.08 -9.38 4.07
CA THR A 63 -17.63 -8.31 4.98
C THR A 63 -16.51 -8.81 5.89
N LEU A 64 -16.66 -9.98 6.53
CA LEU A 64 -15.63 -10.55 7.40
C LEU A 64 -14.33 -10.83 6.65
N VAL A 65 -14.42 -11.44 5.46
CA VAL A 65 -13.26 -11.71 4.60
C VAL A 65 -12.58 -10.40 4.21
N THR A 66 -13.34 -9.38 3.82
CA THR A 66 -12.80 -8.06 3.47
C THR A 66 -12.13 -7.41 4.68
N SER A 67 -12.76 -7.40 5.85
CA SER A 67 -12.15 -6.85 7.07
C SER A 67 -10.86 -7.58 7.45
N PHE A 68 -10.80 -8.90 7.25
CA PHE A 68 -9.58 -9.67 7.42
C PHE A 68 -8.50 -9.26 6.42
N LEU A 69 -8.85 -9.17 5.13
CA LEU A 69 -7.94 -8.72 4.07
C LEU A 69 -7.43 -7.31 4.33
N ASP A 70 -8.29 -6.39 4.76
CA ASP A 70 -7.94 -5.01 5.10
C ASP A 70 -7.03 -4.96 6.33
N ALA A 71 -7.32 -5.75 7.37
CA ALA A 71 -6.45 -5.85 8.54
C ALA A 71 -5.06 -6.43 8.17
N TRP A 72 -5.02 -7.45 7.32
CA TRP A 72 -3.79 -8.03 6.79
C TRP A 72 -3.02 -7.04 5.91
N ASN A 73 -3.75 -6.30 5.08
CA ASN A 73 -3.21 -5.23 4.25
C ASN A 73 -2.61 -4.13 5.13
N ASN A 74 -3.31 -3.66 6.16
CA ASN A 74 -2.81 -2.65 7.09
C ASN A 74 -1.60 -3.16 7.91
N ALA A 75 -1.64 -4.40 8.40
CA ALA A 75 -0.53 -4.99 9.15
C ALA A 75 0.71 -5.25 8.27
N GLY A 76 0.52 -5.58 6.99
CA GLY A 76 1.60 -5.89 6.05
C GLY A 76 2.15 -4.69 5.29
N PHE A 77 1.38 -3.61 5.16
CA PHE A 77 1.71 -2.44 4.32
C PHE A 77 1.89 -1.14 5.07
N ALA A 78 1.72 -1.10 6.39
CA ALA A 78 2.12 0.05 7.20
C ALA A 78 3.39 -0.28 8.01
N ASP A 79 4.22 0.73 8.22
CA ASP A 79 5.30 0.67 9.18
C ASP A 79 4.74 0.83 10.59
N VAL A 80 5.17 -0.02 11.52
CA VAL A 80 4.60 -0.10 12.88
C VAL A 80 4.90 1.12 13.75
N ILE A 81 5.96 1.88 13.44
CA ILE A 81 6.40 3.04 14.22
C ILE A 81 5.81 4.33 13.67
N THR A 82 5.98 4.53 12.36
CA THR A 82 5.59 5.77 11.66
C THR A 82 4.14 5.75 11.17
N HIS A 83 3.52 4.57 11.09
CA HIS A 83 2.21 4.32 10.49
C HIS A 83 2.09 4.72 9.01
N LEU A 84 3.20 5.10 8.38
CA LEU A 84 3.25 5.35 6.94
C LEU A 84 3.26 4.04 6.17
N PRO A 85 2.75 4.02 4.93
CA PRO A 85 2.96 2.95 3.98
C PRO A 85 4.43 2.48 3.92
N ASN A 86 4.68 1.20 4.11
CA ASN A 86 6.03 0.64 4.19
C ASN A 86 6.62 0.28 2.81
N ARG A 87 7.85 -0.23 2.78
CA ARG A 87 8.53 -0.65 1.54
C ARG A 87 7.72 -1.66 0.70
N PRO A 88 7.14 -2.74 1.26
CA PRO A 88 6.23 -3.61 0.50
C PRO A 88 5.09 -2.86 -0.18
N ARG A 89 4.51 -1.85 0.47
CA ARG A 89 3.43 -1.05 -0.10
C ARG A 89 3.91 -0.20 -1.28
N LEU A 90 5.07 0.45 -1.12
CA LEU A 90 5.72 1.20 -2.19
C LEU A 90 5.94 0.33 -3.44
N ILE A 91 6.48 -0.87 -3.27
CA ILE A 91 6.74 -1.80 -4.39
C ILE A 91 5.42 -2.16 -5.09
N ARG A 92 4.37 -2.47 -4.31
CA ARG A 92 3.04 -2.80 -4.86
C ARG A 92 2.44 -1.63 -5.63
N ASP A 93 2.53 -0.42 -5.10
CA ASP A 93 1.97 0.77 -5.75
C ASP A 93 2.72 1.07 -7.06
N ILE A 94 4.06 0.91 -7.09
CA ILE A 94 4.85 1.00 -8.33
C ILE A 94 4.42 -0.07 -9.34
N GLN A 95 4.22 -1.33 -8.91
CA GLN A 95 3.75 -2.40 -9.80
C GLN A 95 2.34 -2.12 -10.36
N GLN A 96 1.46 -1.49 -9.57
CA GLN A 96 0.13 -1.09 -10.03
C GLN A 96 0.19 -0.02 -11.13
N LEU A 97 1.20 0.85 -11.13
CA LEU A 97 1.41 1.81 -12.22
C LEU A 97 1.64 1.14 -13.57
N THR A 98 2.17 -0.09 -13.60
CA THR A 98 2.31 -0.88 -14.84
C THR A 98 0.96 -1.22 -15.47
N LEU A 99 -0.10 -1.33 -14.66
CA LEU A 99 -1.45 -1.63 -15.13
C LEU A 99 -2.20 -0.34 -15.52
N VAL A 100 -2.05 0.73 -14.75
CA VAL A 100 -2.85 1.96 -14.88
C VAL A 100 -2.22 2.98 -15.84
N ALA A 101 -0.88 3.09 -15.84
CA ALA A 101 -0.16 4.12 -16.60
C ALA A 101 1.19 3.59 -17.14
N PRO A 102 1.20 2.50 -17.94
CA PRO A 102 2.42 1.77 -18.31
C PRO A 102 3.47 2.60 -19.05
N GLN A 103 3.05 3.59 -19.84
CA GLN A 103 3.93 4.41 -20.68
C GLN A 103 4.24 5.78 -20.08
N SER A 104 3.62 6.11 -18.94
CA SER A 104 3.85 7.39 -18.27
C SER A 104 5.18 7.37 -17.53
N ARG A 105 5.86 8.53 -17.50
CA ARG A 105 7.10 8.70 -16.74
C ARG A 105 6.79 9.09 -15.30
N PHE A 106 7.44 8.40 -14.38
CA PHE A 106 7.37 8.65 -12.96
C PHE A 106 8.77 8.91 -12.40
N ARG A 107 8.80 9.51 -11.21
CA ARG A 107 10.00 9.73 -10.44
C ARG A 107 9.81 9.12 -9.05
N LEU A 108 10.80 8.35 -8.62
CA LEU A 108 10.96 7.91 -7.25
C LEU A 108 12.01 8.80 -6.60
N ILE A 109 11.67 9.41 -5.47
CA ILE A 109 12.61 10.19 -4.66
C ILE A 109 12.73 9.54 -3.29
N LEU A 110 13.96 9.26 -2.86
CA LEU A 110 14.31 8.81 -1.52
C LEU A 110 14.81 10.01 -0.71
N ILE A 111 14.34 10.09 0.53
CA ILE A 111 14.69 11.13 1.51
C ILE A 111 15.35 10.39 2.69
N ASP A 112 16.63 10.62 2.90
CA ASP A 112 17.42 9.99 3.96
C ASP A 112 17.68 11.02 5.06
N CYS A 113 16.99 10.89 6.19
CA CYS A 113 17.12 11.77 7.34
C CYS A 113 18.09 11.21 8.39
N LEU A 114 18.36 9.91 8.36
CA LEU A 114 19.22 9.24 9.31
C LEU A 114 19.76 7.95 8.68
N ASP A 115 21.08 7.87 8.55
CA ASP A 115 21.72 6.67 8.02
C ASP A 115 21.58 5.49 9.00
N ILE A 116 21.62 4.28 8.43
CA ILE A 116 21.40 3.03 9.17
C ILE A 116 22.42 2.78 10.29
N ILE A 117 23.68 3.24 10.11
CA ILE A 117 24.75 3.02 11.08
C ILE A 117 24.47 3.90 12.30
N ARG A 118 24.19 5.18 12.06
CA ARG A 118 23.87 6.16 13.09
C ARG A 118 22.57 5.80 13.82
N ALA A 119 21.55 5.33 13.11
CA ALA A 119 20.33 4.81 13.73
C ALA A 119 20.60 3.64 14.69
N TYR A 120 21.46 2.69 14.28
CA TYR A 120 21.83 1.56 15.11
C TYR A 120 22.63 1.98 16.35
N GLU A 121 23.57 2.92 16.20
CA GLU A 121 24.34 3.48 17.32
C GLU A 121 23.45 4.20 18.33
N LEU A 122 22.54 5.05 17.86
CA LEU A 122 21.60 5.78 18.71
C LEU A 122 20.64 4.82 19.44
N SER A 123 20.14 3.80 18.75
CA SER A 123 19.28 2.77 19.36
C SER A 123 20.00 2.03 20.49
N ARG A 124 21.29 1.71 20.31
CA ARG A 124 22.11 1.07 21.36
C ARG A 124 22.44 2.01 22.52
N ALA A 125 22.65 3.30 22.24
CA ALA A 125 23.07 4.27 23.24
C ALA A 125 21.92 4.74 24.14
N VAL A 126 20.74 4.99 23.55
CA VAL A 126 19.63 5.68 24.24
C VAL A 126 18.41 4.78 24.42
N GLY A 127 18.40 3.63 23.75
CA GLY A 127 17.34 2.63 23.84
C GLY A 127 16.31 2.73 22.71
N ILE A 128 15.40 1.75 22.69
CA ILE A 128 14.43 1.58 21.59
C ILE A 128 13.31 2.63 21.67
N ALA A 129 12.71 2.85 22.84
CA ALA A 129 11.56 3.77 22.95
C ALA A 129 11.88 5.23 22.54
N PRO A 130 13.03 5.82 22.93
CA PRO A 130 13.42 7.15 22.46
C PRO A 130 13.71 7.16 20.94
N MET A 131 14.26 6.08 20.40
CA MET A 131 14.48 5.93 18.95
C MET A 131 13.16 5.83 18.17
N GLU A 132 12.16 5.10 18.66
CA GLU A 132 10.84 5.02 18.04
C GLU A 132 10.16 6.40 18.02
N LYS A 133 10.26 7.15 19.13
CA LYS A 133 9.76 8.52 19.21
C LYS A 133 10.43 9.42 18.17
N LEU A 134 11.76 9.31 18.03
CA LEU A 134 12.54 10.04 17.04
C LEU A 134 12.08 9.74 15.62
N LEU A 135 11.93 8.46 15.25
CA LEU A 135 11.47 8.04 13.93
C LEU A 135 10.06 8.56 13.62
N LYS A 136 9.16 8.52 14.61
CA LYS A 136 7.80 9.04 14.48
C LYS A 136 7.79 10.55 14.26
N GLN A 137 8.60 11.30 15.00
CA GLN A 137 8.75 12.74 14.82
C GLN A 137 9.32 13.08 13.43
N MET A 138 10.38 12.38 13.00
CA MET A 138 10.95 12.54 11.67
C MET A 138 9.89 12.35 10.57
N ALA A 139 9.10 11.29 10.66
CA ALA A 139 8.04 11.01 9.70
C ALA A 139 6.99 12.13 9.64
N GLN A 140 6.57 12.64 10.80
CA GLN A 140 5.60 13.73 10.91
C GLN A 140 6.16 15.04 10.32
N ASP A 141 7.41 15.37 10.62
CA ASP A 141 8.07 16.58 10.13
C ASP A 141 8.31 16.52 8.62
N VAL A 142 8.70 15.36 8.09
CA VAL A 142 8.83 15.15 6.65
C VAL A 142 7.48 15.31 5.95
N ALA A 143 6.43 14.66 6.46
CA ALA A 143 5.09 14.78 5.90
C ALA A 143 4.58 16.23 5.93
N HIS A 144 4.76 16.94 7.05
CA HIS A 144 4.33 18.32 7.21
C HIS A 144 5.04 19.28 6.24
N ARG A 145 6.36 19.13 6.08
CA ARG A 145 7.14 19.97 5.15
C ARG A 145 6.82 19.67 3.70
N LEU A 146 6.56 18.42 3.34
CA LEU A 146 6.20 18.04 1.98
C LEU A 146 4.81 18.52 1.57
N ASN A 147 3.87 18.68 2.49
CA ASN A 147 2.51 19.13 2.18
C ASN A 147 1.94 18.45 0.93
N LEU A 148 1.98 17.11 0.92
CA LEU A 148 1.60 16.30 -0.24
C LEU A 148 0.09 16.42 -0.50
N PRO A 149 -0.35 16.47 -1.77
CA PRO A 149 -1.76 16.36 -2.11
C PRO A 149 -2.31 14.97 -1.75
N GLU A 150 -3.63 14.83 -1.60
CA GLU A 150 -4.30 13.56 -1.19
C GLU A 150 -3.93 12.34 -2.06
N ASN A 151 -3.52 12.57 -3.32
CA ASN A 151 -3.16 11.52 -4.27
C ASN A 151 -1.67 11.14 -4.25
N GLU A 152 -0.83 11.84 -3.47
CA GLU A 152 0.58 11.52 -3.31
C GLU A 152 0.82 10.93 -1.92
N THR A 153 1.57 9.84 -1.89
CA THR A 153 1.81 9.08 -0.65
C THR A 153 3.26 9.19 -0.23
N LEU A 154 3.47 9.47 1.06
CA LEU A 154 4.77 9.33 1.71
C LEU A 154 4.91 7.92 2.25
N TYR A 155 6.01 7.26 1.90
CA TYR A 155 6.31 5.89 2.32
C TYR A 155 7.48 5.88 3.29
N THR A 156 7.47 4.96 4.27
CA THR A 156 8.65 4.58 5.04
C THR A 156 9.38 3.45 4.31
N PHE A 157 10.59 3.73 3.84
CA PHE A 157 11.43 2.76 3.12
C PHE A 157 12.31 1.95 4.07
N ALA A 158 12.89 2.61 5.06
CA ALA A 158 13.72 2.06 6.13
C ALA A 158 13.69 3.03 7.34
N PRO A 159 14.18 2.66 8.53
CA PRO A 159 14.29 3.60 9.65
C PRO A 159 15.02 4.88 9.23
N GLY A 160 14.36 6.03 9.37
CA GLY A 160 14.91 7.34 9.01
C GLY A 160 14.96 7.63 7.50
N ARG A 161 14.48 6.71 6.65
CA ARG A 161 14.46 6.89 5.20
C ARG A 161 13.05 6.77 4.64
N PHE A 162 12.63 7.81 3.94
CA PHE A 162 11.31 7.93 3.35
C PHE A 162 11.38 7.92 1.83
N ALA A 163 10.23 7.71 1.19
CA ALA A 163 10.12 7.74 -0.26
C ALA A 163 8.83 8.43 -0.71
N ILE A 164 8.88 9.07 -1.87
CA ILE A 164 7.70 9.53 -2.61
C ILE A 164 7.77 9.06 -4.06
N VAL A 165 6.61 8.75 -4.63
CA VAL A 165 6.45 8.45 -6.06
C VAL A 165 5.46 9.45 -6.63
N GLN A 166 5.86 10.13 -7.70
CA GLN A 166 5.05 11.14 -8.37
C GLN A 166 5.25 11.05 -9.89
N PRO A 167 4.32 11.58 -10.70
CA PRO A 167 4.57 11.80 -12.12
C PRO A 167 5.86 12.61 -12.32
N TYR A 168 6.54 12.43 -13.46
CA TYR A 168 7.80 13.14 -13.73
C TYR A 168 7.65 14.67 -13.75
N SER A 169 6.46 15.17 -14.09
CA SER A 169 6.09 16.59 -14.01
C SER A 169 5.72 17.08 -12.60
N GLY A 170 5.90 16.24 -11.58
CA GLY A 170 5.59 16.54 -10.19
C GLY A 170 6.45 17.66 -9.61
N ARG A 171 6.00 18.19 -8.47
CA ARG A 171 6.58 19.39 -7.84
C ARG A 171 8.00 19.15 -7.31
N TYR A 172 8.26 17.95 -6.80
CA TYR A 172 9.49 17.69 -6.05
C TYR A 172 10.62 17.16 -6.92
N THR A 173 11.84 17.58 -6.62
CA THR A 173 13.07 17.04 -7.19
C THR A 173 14.06 16.84 -6.05
N ALA A 174 15.00 15.90 -6.18
CA ALA A 174 16.04 15.73 -5.18
C ALA A 174 16.73 17.07 -4.88
N HIS A 175 16.98 17.88 -5.91
CA HIS A 175 17.60 19.20 -5.77
C HIS A 175 16.77 20.19 -4.95
N ASN A 176 15.46 20.34 -5.23
CA ASN A 176 14.64 21.34 -4.55
C ASN A 176 14.20 20.92 -3.13
N MET A 177 14.28 19.62 -2.83
CA MET A 177 13.95 19.10 -1.51
C MET A 177 15.05 19.35 -0.47
N ILE A 178 16.30 19.59 -0.88
CA ILE A 178 17.39 19.91 0.05
C ILE A 178 17.05 21.15 0.87
N ASP A 179 16.55 22.20 0.22
CA ASP A 179 16.17 23.44 0.91
C ASP A 179 14.93 23.26 1.79
N LEU A 180 14.00 22.37 1.39
CA LEU A 180 12.79 22.07 2.15
C LEU A 180 13.09 21.49 3.53
N PHE A 181 14.10 20.64 3.62
CA PHE A 181 14.49 19.95 4.86
C PHE A 181 15.63 20.62 5.61
N LYS A 182 16.08 21.80 5.16
CA LYS A 182 17.12 22.56 5.82
C LYS A 182 16.73 22.90 7.26
N GLY A 183 17.69 22.72 8.18
CA GLY A 183 17.50 23.00 9.60
C GLY A 183 16.49 22.10 10.30
N MET A 184 16.22 20.91 9.75
CA MET A 184 15.41 19.90 10.42
C MET A 184 16.14 19.40 11.67
N LYS A 185 15.40 19.35 12.78
CA LYS A 185 15.89 18.87 14.08
C LYS A 185 14.88 17.90 14.63
N ALA A 186 15.33 16.94 15.41
CA ALA A 186 14.42 16.04 16.11
C ALA A 186 14.95 15.65 17.48
N ASP A 187 14.02 15.43 18.42
CA ASP A 187 14.35 15.17 19.80
C ASP A 187 14.50 13.67 20.03
N LEU A 188 15.73 13.25 20.37
CA LEU A 188 16.02 11.86 20.67
C LEU A 188 15.62 11.51 22.12
N ALA A 189 15.90 12.38 23.09
CA ALA A 189 15.58 12.17 24.50
C ALA A 189 15.39 13.52 25.22
N GLU A 190 15.02 13.49 26.50
CA GLU A 190 15.00 14.70 27.33
C GLU A 190 16.36 15.39 27.26
N ASN A 191 16.38 16.60 26.69
CA ASN A 191 17.56 17.45 26.48
C ASN A 191 18.58 16.94 25.44
N ILE A 192 18.21 15.99 24.56
CA ILE A 192 19.06 15.58 23.43
C ILE A 192 18.31 15.84 22.12
N THR A 193 18.72 16.89 21.42
CA THR A 193 18.23 17.23 20.08
C THR A 193 19.31 16.95 19.05
N LEU A 194 18.92 16.29 17.96
CA LEU A 194 19.78 16.00 16.82
C LEU A 194 19.51 16.98 15.70
N ASP A 195 20.56 17.55 15.12
CA ASP A 195 20.47 18.17 13.80
C ASP A 195 20.50 17.06 12.75
N LEU A 196 19.49 17.04 11.87
CA LEU A 196 19.33 16.01 10.86
C LEU A 196 19.89 16.49 9.52
N ASP A 197 20.94 15.82 9.06
CA ASP A 197 21.47 16.01 7.73
C ASP A 197 20.61 15.21 6.74
N VAL A 198 19.67 15.89 6.09
CA VAL A 198 18.77 15.25 5.14
C VAL A 198 19.41 15.20 3.75
N PHE A 199 19.54 14.00 3.21
CA PHE A 199 20.00 13.74 1.85
C PHE A 199 18.85 13.27 0.98
N THR A 200 18.90 13.61 -0.29
CA THR A 200 17.88 13.21 -1.26
C THR A 200 18.52 12.55 -2.48
N GLY A 201 17.90 11.49 -2.97
CA GLY A 201 18.28 10.82 -4.20
C GLY A 201 17.05 10.56 -5.04
N GLU A 202 17.15 10.71 -6.35
CA GLU A 202 16.03 10.45 -7.26
C GLU A 202 16.43 9.54 -8.41
N THR A 203 15.44 8.84 -8.93
CA THR A 203 15.54 8.10 -10.19
C THR A 203 14.25 8.25 -10.98
N GLU A 204 14.37 8.28 -12.31
CA GLU A 204 13.24 8.29 -13.22
C GLU A 204 12.95 6.89 -13.76
N PHE A 205 11.68 6.60 -14.03
CA PHE A 205 11.30 5.32 -14.58
C PHE A 205 10.00 5.35 -15.38
N VAL A 206 9.83 4.31 -16.20
CA VAL A 206 8.60 4.01 -16.94
C VAL A 206 8.12 2.62 -16.49
N PRO A 207 6.95 2.49 -15.84
CA PRO A 207 6.51 1.23 -15.24
C PRO A 207 6.46 0.05 -16.21
N GLY A 208 6.00 0.28 -17.45
CA GLY A 208 5.91 -0.74 -18.50
C GLY A 208 7.25 -1.27 -19.00
N GLN A 209 8.36 -0.61 -18.66
CA GLN A 209 9.71 -1.03 -19.04
C GLN A 209 10.48 -1.73 -17.90
N MET A 210 9.94 -1.73 -16.67
CA MET A 210 10.60 -2.32 -15.50
C MET A 210 10.62 -3.87 -15.49
N GLY A 211 9.81 -4.53 -16.33
CA GLY A 211 9.72 -6.00 -16.40
C GLY A 211 10.73 -6.68 -17.34
N CYS A 212 11.65 -5.93 -17.95
CA CYS A 212 12.60 -6.45 -18.95
C CYS A 212 14.06 -6.53 -18.46
N GLN A 213 14.32 -6.55 -17.16
CA GLN A 213 15.66 -6.77 -16.58
C GLN A 213 15.68 -7.95 -15.62
#